data_AF-A0A925Z5P6-F1
#
_entry.id   AF-A0A925Z5P6-F1
#
_cell.length_a   1.000
_cell.length_b   1.000
_cell.length_c   1.000
_cell.angle_alpha   90.00
_cell.angle_beta   90.00
_cell.angle_gamma   90.00
#
_symmetry.space_group_name_H-M   'P 1'
#
loop_
_entity.id
_entity.type
_entity.pdbx_description
1 polymer ?
#
loop_
_entity_poly.entity_id
_entity_poly.type
_entity_poly.pdbx_seq_one_letter_code
_entity_poly.pdbx_strand_id
1 'polypeptide(L)' 'MDSFGIEVLKDDQRFNFEIIDYAHNKDDNRCKFEVLKNGKLVASFEPDSKGFMHICKNCGVVDEETLHLIADKLETLLL' A
#
# COMPACT_ATOMS: atom_id res chain seq x y z
N MET A 1 -6.09 10.44 -9.98
CA MET A 1 -6.31 9.53 -8.84
C MET A 1 -6.82 8.26 -9.48
N ASP A 2 -5.95 7.27 -9.52
CA ASP A 2 -6.27 5.96 -10.06
C ASP A 2 -6.36 4.98 -8.90
N SER A 3 -7.14 3.92 -9.06
CA SER A 3 -7.19 2.84 -8.07
C SER A 3 -7.08 1.48 -8.74
N PHE A 4 -6.47 0.54 -8.03
CA PHE A 4 -6.30 -0.83 -8.48
C PHE A 4 -6.35 -1.80 -7.30
N GLY A 5 -6.73 -3.05 -7.59
CA GLY A 5 -6.75 -4.12 -6.59
C GLY A 5 -5.41 -4.84 -6.53
N ILE A 6 -4.97 -5.19 -5.32
CA ILE A 6 -3.88 -6.14 -5.10
C ILE A 6 -4.36 -7.33 -4.26
N GLU A 7 -3.74 -8.48 -4.50
CA GLU A 7 -3.87 -9.68 -3.68
C GLU A 7 -2.51 -9.99 -3.05
N VAL A 8 -2.49 -10.28 -1.76
CA VAL A 8 -1.33 -10.83 -1.05
C VAL A 8 -1.70 -12.19 -0.46
N LEU A 9 -0.75 -13.12 -0.50
CA LEU A 9 -0.91 -14.46 0.05
C LEU A 9 -0.14 -14.55 1.37
N LYS A 10 -0.84 -14.95 2.44
CA LYS A 10 -0.25 -15.18 3.76
C LYS A 10 -0.90 -16.40 4.39
N ASP A 11 -0.10 -17.35 4.86
CA ASP A 11 -0.57 -18.59 5.50
C ASP A 11 -1.66 -19.33 4.67
N ASP A 12 -1.43 -19.45 3.36
CA ASP A 12 -2.37 -20.02 2.38
C ASP A 12 -3.72 -19.27 2.26
N GLN A 13 -3.86 -18.10 2.88
CA GLN A 13 -5.00 -17.21 2.78
C GLN A 13 -4.72 -16.03 1.87
N ARG A 14 -5.70 -15.70 1.03
CA ARG A 14 -5.64 -14.57 0.11
C ARG A 14 -6.31 -13.36 0.73
N PHE A 15 -5.59 -12.25 0.77
CA PHE A 15 -6.08 -10.97 1.26
C PHE A 15 -6.13 -9.97 0.10
N ASN A 16 -7.33 -9.45 -0.15
CA ASN A 16 -7.56 -8.44 -1.17
C ASN A 16 -7.53 -7.04 -0.56
N PHE A 17 -6.85 -6.13 -1.25
CA PHE A 17 -6.74 -4.73 -0.90
C PHE A 17 -7.02 -3.87 -2.11
N GLU A 18 -7.59 -2.69 -1.87
CA GLU A 18 -7.71 -1.62 -2.85
C GLU A 18 -6.60 -0.61 -2.60
N ILE A 19 -5.91 -0.21 -3.65
CA ILE A 19 -4.86 0.79 -3.62
C ILE A 19 -5.39 2.06 -4.29
N ILE A 20 -5.26 3.20 -3.62
CA ILE A 20 -5.46 4.51 -4.23
C ILE A 20 -4.09 5.12 -4.49
N ASP A 21 -3.83 5.45 -5.75
CA ASP A 21 -2.59 6.04 -6.22
C ASP A 21 -2.71 7.58 -6.33
N TYR A 22 -1.89 8.25 -5.54
CA TYR A 22 -1.71 9.68 -5.49
C TYR A 22 -0.34 10.13 -6.03
N ALA A 23 0.48 9.26 -6.62
CA ALA A 23 1.81 9.58 -7.12
C ALA A 23 1.83 10.71 -8.17
N HIS A 24 0.72 10.94 -8.88
CA HIS A 24 0.55 12.03 -9.84
C HIS A 24 0.01 13.33 -9.24
N ASN A 25 -0.32 13.36 -7.94
CA ASN A 25 -0.77 14.57 -7.28
C ASN A 25 0.42 15.45 -6.88
N LYS A 26 0.31 16.76 -7.10
CA LYS A 26 1.35 17.76 -6.79
C LYS A 26 1.46 18.11 -5.29
N ASP A 27 0.73 17.41 -4.44
CA ASP A 27 0.65 17.68 -3.00
C ASP A 27 1.64 16.75 -2.28
N ASP A 28 2.86 17.24 -2.04
CA ASP A 28 3.96 16.49 -1.37
C ASP A 28 3.62 16.09 0.07
N ASN A 29 2.54 16.62 0.66
CA ASN A 29 2.14 16.30 2.04
C ASN A 29 1.28 15.04 2.16
N ARG A 30 1.04 14.31 1.07
CA ARG A 30 0.26 13.07 1.09
C ARG A 30 1.14 11.86 0.79
N CYS A 31 0.94 10.79 1.56
CA CYS A 31 1.49 9.48 1.22
C CYS A 31 1.03 9.10 -0.19
N LYS A 32 1.92 8.54 -1.02
CA LYS A 32 1.64 8.27 -2.43
C LYS A 32 0.63 7.16 -2.66
N PHE A 33 0.54 6.19 -1.74
CA PHE A 33 -0.39 5.07 -1.84
C PHE A 33 -1.22 4.97 -0.56
N GLU A 34 -2.53 4.87 -0.71
CA GLU A 34 -3.42 4.47 0.38
C GLU A 34 -3.92 3.05 0.15
N VAL A 35 -3.90 2.24 1.19
CA VAL A 35 -4.31 0.84 1.15
C VAL A 35 -5.59 0.68 1.94
N LEU A 36 -6.61 0.16 1.28
CA LEU A 36 -7.93 -0.05 1.85
C LEU A 36 -8.27 -1.53 1.89
N LYS A 37 -8.93 -1.94 2.98
CA LYS A 37 -9.57 -3.25 3.13
C LYS A 37 -11.06 -3.02 3.39
N ASN A 38 -11.91 -3.52 2.49
CA ASN A 38 -13.36 -3.31 2.55
C ASN A 38 -13.73 -1.81 2.68
N GLY A 39 -13.08 -0.95 1.90
CA GLY A 39 -13.30 0.50 1.90
C GLY A 39 -12.75 1.25 3.13
N LYS A 40 -11.99 0.60 4.01
CA LYS A 40 -11.37 1.22 5.18
C LYS A 40 -9.86 1.32 5.02
N LEU A 41 -9.30 2.49 5.26
CA LEU A 41 -7.85 2.73 5.25
C LEU A 41 -7.15 1.86 6.33
N VAL A 42 -6.23 1.01 5.90
CA VAL A 42 -5.42 0.15 6.78
C VAL A 42 -3.99 0.63 6.92
N ALA A 43 -3.41 1.19 5.84
CA ALA A 43 -2.08 1.75 5.83
C ALA A 43 -1.90 2.71 4.64
N SER A 44 -0.83 3.49 4.68
CA SER A 44 -0.39 4.30 3.55
C SER A 44 1.12 4.16 3.36
N PHE A 45 1.57 4.18 2.11
CA PHE A 45 2.96 3.97 1.74
C PHE A 45 3.51 5.14 0.93
N GLU A 46 4.82 5.34 1.04
CA GLU A 46 5.59 6.24 0.20
C GLU A 46 6.89 5.56 -0.25
N PRO A 47 7.29 5.69 -1.53
CA PRO A 47 8.58 5.20 -1.99
C PRO A 47 9.69 6.14 -1.52
N ASP A 48 10.82 5.58 -1.08
CA ASP A 48 12.05 6.35 -0.87
C ASP A 48 12.74 6.71 -2.20
N SER A 49 13.90 7.36 -2.09
CA SER A 49 14.74 7.74 -3.24
C SER A 49 15.18 6.58 -4.15
N LYS A 50 15.10 5.33 -3.67
CA LYS A 50 15.45 4.11 -4.41
C LYS A 50 14.22 3.32 -4.86
N GLY A 51 13.02 3.78 -4.54
CA GLY A 51 11.77 3.12 -4.89
C GLY A 51 11.27 2.10 -3.87
N PHE A 52 11.92 1.95 -2.71
CA PHE A 52 11.44 1.05 -1.66
C PHE A 52 10.27 1.67 -0.90
N MET A 53 9.22 0.88 -0.65
CA MET A 53 8.00 1.34 -0.01
C MET A 53 8.15 1.37 1.51
N HIS A 54 8.02 2.57 2.07
CA HIS A 54 8.00 2.80 3.51
C HIS A 54 6.58 3.10 3.99
N ILE A 55 6.26 2.64 5.19
CA ILE A 55 4.97 2.93 5.82
C ILE A 55 4.95 4.41 6.24
N CYS A 56 4.16 5.20 5.53
CA CYS A 56 3.89 6.60 5.85
C CYS A 56 2.79 6.73 6.92
N LYS A 57 1.81 5.82 6.93
CA LYS A 57 0.77 5.73 7.96
C LYS A 57 0.39 4.29 8.26
N ASN A 58 0.32 3.94 9.55
CA ASN A 58 -0.16 2.64 10.00
C ASN A 58 -1.42 2.82 10.86
N CYS A 59 -2.56 2.26 10.44
CA CYS A 59 -3.79 2.32 11.22
C CYS A 59 -3.90 1.21 12.29
N GLY A 60 -2.96 0.27 12.34
CA GLY A 60 -2.94 -0.85 13.30
C GLY A 60 -4.02 -1.91 13.06
N VAL A 61 -4.61 -1.94 11.86
CA VAL A 61 -5.74 -2.82 11.50
C VAL A 61 -5.28 -4.15 10.90
N VAL A 62 -4.05 -4.20 10.40
CA VAL A 62 -3.40 -5.40 9.86
C VAL A 62 -2.07 -5.60 10.56
N ASP A 63 -1.63 -6.85 10.65
CA ASP A 63 -0.36 -7.20 11.26
C ASP A 63 0.83 -6.76 10.39
N GLU A 64 2.02 -6.73 11.01
CA GLU A 64 3.24 -6.21 10.39
C GLU A 64 3.68 -7.02 9.16
N GLU A 65 3.57 -8.34 9.20
CA GLU A 65 3.92 -9.21 8.07
C GLU A 65 3.02 -8.93 6.86
N THR A 66 1.73 -8.71 7.08
CA THR A 66 0.81 -8.29 6.02
C THR A 66 1.22 -6.93 5.43
N LEU A 67 1.70 -5.99 6.25
CA LEU A 67 2.20 -4.69 5.75
C LEU A 67 3.44 -4.85 4.87
N HIS A 68 4.39 -5.72 5.26
CA HIS A 68 5.57 -6.02 4.45
C HIS A 68 5.19 -6.67 3.11
N LEU A 69 4.25 -7.62 3.11
CA LEU A 69 3.76 -8.25 1.86
C LEU A 69 3.08 -7.24 0.92
N ILE A 70 2.37 -6.26 1.48
CA ILE A 70 1.77 -5.18 0.68
C ILE A 70 2.86 -4.27 0.09
N ALA A 71 3.88 -3.90 0.88
CA ALA A 71 5.01 -3.11 0.41
C ALA A 71 5.73 -3.80 -0.76
N ASP A 72 6.13 -5.06 -0.58
CA ASP A 72 6.76 -5.89 -1.62
C ASP A 72 5.90 -5.93 -2.88
N LYS A 73 4.57 -6.11 -2.72
CA LYS A 73 3.66 -6.17 -3.85
C LYS A 73 3.62 -4.84 -4.62
N LEU A 74 3.56 -3.71 -3.93
CA LEU A 74 3.57 -2.38 -4.55
C LEU A 74 4.88 -2.13 -5.30
N GLU A 75 6.02 -2.52 -4.72
CA GLU A 75 7.33 -2.41 -5.37
C GLU A 75 7.38 -3.19 -6.69
N THR A 76 6.82 -4.40 -6.74
CA THR A 76 6.79 -5.20 -7.99
C THR A 76 5.92 -4.62 -9.09
N LEU A 77 4.95 -3.77 -8.76
CA LEU A 77 4.03 -3.17 -9.73
C LEU A 77 4.55 -1.85 -10.31
N LEU A 78 5.56 -1.24 -9.67
CA LEU A 78 6.07 0.09 -9.99
C LEU A 78 7.52 0.09 -10.54
N LEU A 79 8.12 -1.10 -10.67
CA LEU A 79 9.35 -1.38 -11.41
C LEU A 79 9.09 -1.58 -12.90
#